data_AF-A0A966LP11-F1
#
_entry.id   AF-A0A966LP11-F1
#
_cell.length_a   1.000
_cell.length_b   1.000
_cell.length_c   1.000
_cell.angle_alpha   90.00
_cell.angle_beta   90.00
_cell.angle_gamma   90.00
#
_symmetry.space_group_name_H-M   'P 1'
#
loop_
_entity.id
_entity.type
_entity.pdbx_description
1 polymer ?
#
loop_
_entity_poly.entity_id
_entity_poly.type
_entity_poly.pdbx_seq_one_letter_code
_entity_poly.pdbx_strand_id
1 'polypeptide(L)'
;LSFRDIEQKLTHPDNIRQLMPVVDEHIDRFLREKLSSEMPVISMFIGEKTIQQLKSVFMSELETLFPVIMQRYMGNLQQQLDLEKIVVDKVAGFSSDKLEEILKGIMSKEFRFVEILGGILGFLIGLLQVLITLSGN
;
A
#
# COMPACT_ATOMS: atom_id res chain seq x y z
N LEU A 1 -6.09 7.79 6.98
CA LEU A 1 -7.05 6.74 7.35
C LEU A 1 -6.40 5.92 8.46
N SER A 2 -6.98 5.93 9.65
CA SER A 2 -6.53 5.09 10.76
C SER A 2 -6.87 3.63 10.47
N PHE A 3 -6.11 2.69 11.03
CA PHE A 3 -6.43 1.26 10.96
C PHE A 3 -7.87 0.98 11.43
N ARG A 4 -8.33 1.72 12.45
CA ARG A 4 -9.71 1.66 12.95
C ARG A 4 -10.76 2.07 11.91
N ASP A 5 -10.45 3.04 11.05
CA ASP A 5 -11.37 3.47 9.98
C ASP A 5 -11.50 2.36 8.91
N ILE A 6 -10.40 1.65 8.65
CA ILE A 6 -10.37 0.53 7.70
C ILE A 6 -11.12 -0.66 8.27
N GLU A 7 -10.88 -1.01 9.54
CA GLU A 7 -11.61 -2.04 10.27
C GLU A 7 -13.11 -1.76 10.22
N GLN A 8 -13.54 -0.56 10.64
CA GLN A 8 -14.97 -0.21 10.63
C GLN A 8 -15.60 -0.30 9.24
N LYS A 9 -14.89 0.10 8.18
CA LYS A 9 -15.40 -0.05 6.81
C LYS A 9 -15.49 -1.52 6.41
N LEU A 10 -14.50 -2.35 6.71
CA LEU A 10 -14.49 -3.76 6.30
C LEU A 10 -15.47 -4.63 7.09
N THR A 11 -15.71 -4.30 8.37
CA THR A 11 -16.67 -5.03 9.21
C THR A 11 -18.08 -4.44 9.14
N HIS A 12 -18.33 -3.42 8.32
CA HIS A 12 -19.66 -2.83 8.21
C HIS A 12 -20.66 -3.83 7.61
N PRO A 13 -21.85 -4.00 8.20
CA PRO A 13 -22.85 -4.96 7.73
C PRO A 13 -23.19 -4.82 6.25
N ASP A 14 -23.22 -3.59 5.74
CA ASP A 14 -23.58 -3.33 4.33
C ASP A 14 -22.51 -3.81 3.34
N ASN A 15 -21.24 -3.76 3.71
CA ASN A 15 -20.17 -4.29 2.86
C ASN A 15 -20.15 -5.82 2.89
N ILE A 16 -20.53 -6.42 4.02
CA ILE A 16 -20.69 -7.87 4.16
C ILE A 16 -21.86 -8.37 3.30
N ARG A 17 -22.97 -7.63 3.26
CA ARG A 17 -24.13 -7.95 2.40
C ARG A 17 -23.80 -7.99 0.92
N GLN A 18 -22.84 -7.19 0.45
CA GLN A 18 -22.39 -7.22 -0.95
C GLN A 18 -21.67 -8.52 -1.32
N LEU A 19 -21.12 -9.24 -0.34
CA LEU A 19 -20.45 -10.52 -0.53
C LEU A 19 -21.42 -11.71 -0.48
N MET A 20 -22.59 -11.54 0.14
CA MET A 20 -23.59 -12.62 0.29
C MET A 20 -24.02 -13.24 -1.05
N PRO A 21 -24.27 -12.49 -2.14
CA PRO A 21 -24.61 -13.09 -3.43
C PRO A 21 -23.52 -14.01 -3.99
N VAL A 22 -22.24 -13.67 -3.79
CA VAL A 22 -21.10 -14.47 -4.26
C VAL A 22 -21.00 -15.77 -3.46
N VAL A 23 -21.20 -15.67 -2.15
CA VAL A 23 -21.23 -16.83 -1.24
C VAL A 23 -22.41 -17.74 -1.57
N ASP A 24 -23.59 -17.17 -1.81
CA ASP A 24 -24.81 -17.87 -2.17
C ASP A 24 -24.65 -18.72 -3.44
N GLU A 25 -24.05 -18.14 -4.48
CA GLU A 25 -23.73 -18.84 -5.73
C GLU A 25 -22.73 -19.98 -5.50
N HIS A 26 -21.70 -19.74 -4.67
CA HIS A 26 -20.69 -20.75 -4.38
C HIS A 26 -21.27 -21.94 -3.60
N ILE A 27 -22.14 -21.70 -2.62
CA ILE A 27 -22.82 -22.75 -1.86
C ILE A 27 -23.73 -23.57 -2.77
N ASP A 28 -24.51 -22.92 -3.63
CA ASP A 28 -25.40 -23.61 -4.57
C ASP A 28 -24.61 -24.53 -5.51
N ARG A 29 -23.51 -24.01 -6.09
CA ARG A 29 -22.61 -24.79 -6.94
C ARG A 29 -21.97 -25.95 -6.19
N PHE A 30 -21.52 -25.72 -4.95
CA PHE A 30 -20.94 -26.78 -4.13
C PHE A 30 -21.95 -27.91 -3.88
N LEU A 31 -23.18 -27.58 -3.45
CA LEU A 31 -24.20 -28.57 -3.13
C LEU A 31 -24.67 -29.37 -4.35
N ARG A 32 -24.66 -28.76 -5.55
CA ARG A 32 -25.13 -29.41 -6.78
C ARG A 32 -24.04 -30.18 -7.51
N GLU A 33 -22.87 -29.56 -7.69
CA GLU A 33 -21.80 -30.08 -8.52
C GLU A 33 -20.79 -30.84 -7.67
N LYS A 34 -20.18 -30.14 -6.71
CA LYS A 34 -19.03 -30.68 -5.98
C LYS A 34 -19.41 -31.80 -5.03
N LEU A 35 -20.52 -31.63 -4.29
CA LEU A 35 -21.04 -32.64 -3.39
C LEU A 35 -21.44 -33.92 -4.13
N SER A 36 -22.08 -33.78 -5.29
CA SER A 36 -22.43 -34.92 -6.14
C SER A 36 -21.21 -35.67 -6.67
N SER A 37 -20.14 -34.94 -6.99
CA SER A 37 -18.88 -35.52 -7.47
C SER A 37 -18.09 -36.21 -6.36
N GLU A 38 -18.00 -35.63 -5.17
CA GLU A 38 -17.15 -36.12 -4.09
C GLU A 38 -17.88 -37.12 -3.17
N MET A 39 -19.21 -36.96 -3.01
CA MET A 39 -20.04 -37.75 -2.11
C MET A 39 -21.31 -38.27 -2.81
N PRO A 40 -21.17 -39.13 -3.84
CA PRO A 40 -22.29 -39.58 -4.67
C PRO A 40 -23.38 -40.35 -3.91
N VAL A 41 -23.04 -41.02 -2.81
CA VAL A 41 -24.05 -41.70 -1.98
C VAL A 41 -24.97 -40.69 -1.29
N ILE A 42 -24.43 -39.56 -0.84
CA ILE A 42 -25.19 -38.54 -0.13
C ILE A 42 -26.06 -37.74 -1.11
N SER A 43 -25.56 -37.43 -2.30
CA SER A 43 -26.33 -36.69 -3.31
C SER A 43 -27.60 -37.41 -3.75
N MET A 44 -27.63 -38.76 -3.72
CA MET A 44 -28.85 -39.54 -4.00
C MET A 44 -29.98 -39.27 -3.00
N PHE A 45 -29.66 -38.86 -1.76
CA PHE A 45 -30.65 -38.52 -0.73
C PHE A 45 -30.90 -37.02 -0.60
N ILE A 46 -30.09 -36.18 -1.26
CA ILE A 46 -30.19 -34.73 -1.23
C ILE A 46 -30.84 -34.25 -2.53
N GLY A 47 -32.16 -34.12 -2.49
CA GLY A 47 -32.93 -33.50 -3.57
C GLY A 47 -32.95 -31.96 -3.48
N GLU A 48 -33.56 -31.34 -4.49
CA GLU A 48 -33.68 -29.88 -4.64
C GLU A 48 -34.17 -29.16 -3.37
N LYS A 49 -35.20 -29.72 -2.72
CA LYS A 49 -35.77 -29.14 -1.49
C LYS A 49 -34.76 -29.13 -0.34
N THR A 50 -33.99 -30.20 -0.19
CA THR A 50 -32.95 -30.32 0.83
C THR A 50 -31.80 -29.35 0.56
N ILE A 51 -31.40 -29.19 -0.71
CA ILE A 51 -30.40 -28.20 -1.14
C ILE A 51 -30.82 -26.80 -0.73
N GLN A 52 -32.05 -26.39 -1.05
CA GLN A 52 -32.56 -25.05 -0.71
C GLN A 52 -32.62 -24.82 0.80
N GLN A 53 -33.03 -25.83 1.58
CA GLN A 53 -33.05 -25.75 3.04
C GLN A 53 -31.63 -25.61 3.62
N LEU A 54 -30.69 -26.45 3.20
CA LEU A 54 -29.30 -26.38 3.64
C LEU A 54 -28.69 -25.02 3.29
N LYS A 55 -28.88 -24.57 2.05
CA LYS A 55 -28.42 -23.27 1.58
C LYS A 55 -28.95 -22.14 2.45
N SER A 56 -30.25 -22.11 2.73
CA SER A 56 -30.87 -21.09 3.59
C SER A 56 -30.30 -21.09 5.01
N VAL A 57 -30.08 -22.27 5.61
CA VAL A 57 -29.48 -22.40 6.94
C VAL A 57 -28.03 -21.90 6.94
N PHE A 58 -27.23 -22.31 5.94
CA PHE A 58 -25.85 -21.86 5.82
C PHE A 58 -25.75 -20.35 5.61
N MET A 59 -26.59 -19.76 4.77
CA MET A 59 -26.59 -18.32 4.54
C MET A 59 -26.92 -17.55 5.82
N SER A 60 -27.94 -17.97 6.57
CA SER A 60 -28.29 -17.34 7.85
C SER A 60 -27.17 -17.44 8.89
N GLU A 61 -26.48 -18.58 8.94
CA GLU A 61 -25.36 -18.77 9.86
C GLU A 61 -24.17 -17.90 9.44
N LEU A 62 -23.88 -17.81 8.14
CA LEU A 62 -22.80 -16.97 7.60
C LEU A 62 -23.05 -15.48 7.82
N GLU A 63 -24.28 -14.98 7.69
CA GLU A 63 -24.61 -13.59 8.02
C GLU A 63 -24.26 -13.24 9.47
N THR A 64 -24.35 -14.22 10.37
CA THR A 64 -24.05 -14.04 11.80
C THR A 64 -22.56 -14.21 12.10
N LEU A 65 -21.91 -15.20 11.49
CA LEU A 65 -20.50 -15.55 11.77
C LEU A 65 -19.51 -14.64 11.04
N PHE A 66 -19.82 -14.21 9.82
CA PHE A 66 -18.89 -13.45 8.98
C PHE A 66 -18.40 -12.15 9.63
N PRO A 67 -19.26 -11.30 10.23
CA PRO A 67 -18.81 -10.11 10.95
C PRO A 67 -17.81 -10.43 12.07
N VAL A 68 -18.05 -11.51 12.83
CA VAL A 68 -17.20 -11.93 13.95
C VAL A 68 -15.82 -12.38 13.46
N ILE A 69 -15.79 -13.16 12.37
CA ILE A 69 -14.55 -13.61 11.74
C ILE A 69 -13.74 -12.41 11.23
N MET A 70 -14.39 -11.50 10.51
CA MET A 70 -13.73 -10.31 9.97
C MET A 70 -13.18 -9.40 11.06
N GLN A 71 -13.94 -9.19 12.14
CA GLN A 71 -13.46 -8.40 13.28
C GLN A 71 -12.23 -9.02 13.93
N ARG A 72 -12.22 -10.34 14.17
CA ARG A 72 -11.03 -11.03 14.71
C ARG A 72 -9.84 -10.96 13.77
N TYR A 73 -10.07 -11.14 12.47
CA TYR A 73 -9.02 -11.06 11.46
C TYR A 73 -8.41 -9.65 11.39
N MET A 74 -9.23 -8.60 11.39
CA MET A 74 -8.77 -7.21 11.45
C MET A 74 -8.00 -6.92 12.73
N GLY A 75 -8.48 -7.38 13.89
CA GLY A 75 -7.76 -7.23 15.16
C GLY A 75 -6.36 -7.89 15.13
N ASN A 76 -6.24 -9.08 14.55
CA ASN A 76 -4.95 -9.74 14.38
C ASN A 76 -4.04 -9.02 13.38
N LEU A 77 -4.60 -8.52 12.26
CA LEU A 77 -3.84 -7.72 11.32
C LEU A 77 -3.32 -6.43 11.94
N GLN A 78 -4.07 -5.80 12.86
CA GLN A 78 -3.59 -4.62 13.58
C GLN A 78 -2.33 -4.92 14.40
N GLN A 79 -2.27 -6.11 15.01
CA GLN A 79 -1.14 -6.52 15.83
C GLN A 79 0.08 -6.91 14.99
N GLN A 80 -0.14 -7.45 13.79
CA GLN A 80 0.93 -7.88 12.89
C GLN A 80 1.47 -6.76 12.01
N LEU A 81 0.60 -5.83 11.60
CA LEU A 81 0.98 -4.62 10.88
C LEU A 81 1.44 -3.58 11.88
N ASP A 82 2.72 -3.67 12.23
CA ASP A 82 3.42 -2.59 12.92
C ASP A 82 3.56 -1.40 11.95
N LEU A 83 2.47 -0.63 11.85
CA LEU A 83 2.39 0.54 10.97
C LEU A 83 3.49 1.55 11.30
N GLU A 84 3.91 1.62 12.56
CA GLU A 84 5.04 2.43 12.99
C GLU A 84 6.32 1.94 12.31
N LYS A 85 6.61 0.63 12.39
CA LYS A 85 7.75 0.04 11.68
C LYS A 85 7.67 0.20 10.17
N ILE A 86 6.51 0.02 9.53
CA ILE A 86 6.35 0.20 8.08
C ILE A 86 6.62 1.65 7.67
N VAL A 87 6.12 2.63 8.44
CA VAL A 87 6.37 4.05 8.18
C VAL A 87 7.82 4.39 8.46
N VAL A 88 8.42 3.90 9.54
CA VAL A 88 9.84 4.07 9.86
C VAL A 88 10.72 3.50 8.76
N ASP A 89 10.45 2.29 8.26
CA ASP A 89 11.20 1.68 7.16
C ASP A 89 11.00 2.47 5.85
N LYS A 90 9.80 2.99 5.59
CA LYS A 90 9.53 3.86 4.42
C LYS A 90 10.26 5.18 4.52
N VAL A 91 10.36 5.76 5.73
CA VAL A 91 11.02 7.04 6.04
C VAL A 91 12.55 6.88 6.08
N ALA A 92 13.06 5.79 6.65
CA ALA A 92 14.48 5.41 6.57
C ALA A 92 14.90 5.09 5.12
N GLY A 93 13.95 4.66 4.29
CA GLY A 93 14.10 4.56 2.84
C GLY A 93 14.09 5.90 2.09
N PHE A 94 13.87 7.05 2.75
CA PHE A 94 14.20 8.36 2.16
C PHE A 94 15.73 8.46 2.13
N SER A 95 16.25 7.99 1.01
CA SER A 95 17.66 7.76 0.75
C SER A 95 18.49 9.03 0.88
N SER A 96 19.78 8.83 1.12
CA SER A 96 20.82 9.85 0.99
C SER A 96 20.70 10.70 -0.28
N ASP A 97 20.03 10.22 -1.33
CA ASP A 97 19.76 10.97 -2.57
C ASP A 97 18.91 12.23 -2.33
N LYS A 98 17.91 12.19 -1.45
CA LYS A 98 17.12 13.38 -1.10
C LYS A 98 17.93 14.37 -0.28
N LEU A 99 18.79 13.85 0.60
CA LEU A 99 19.73 14.68 1.36
C LEU A 99 20.76 15.33 0.42
N GLU A 100 21.26 14.59 -0.57
CA GLU A 100 22.17 15.07 -1.61
C GLU A 100 21.50 16.11 -2.52
N GLU A 101 20.23 15.92 -2.90
CA GLU A 101 19.45 16.87 -3.69
C GLU A 101 19.26 18.20 -2.95
N ILE A 102 18.97 18.15 -1.65
CA ILE A 102 18.86 19.34 -0.79
C ILE A 102 20.23 20.03 -0.65
N LEU A 103 21.30 19.26 -0.39
CA LEU A 103 22.67 19.79 -0.28
C LEU A 103 23.14 20.43 -1.59
N LYS A 104 22.94 19.76 -2.74
CA LYS A 104 23.24 20.32 -4.07
C LYS A 104 22.41 21.57 -4.36
N GLY A 105 21.14 21.60 -3.96
CA GLY A 105 20.27 22.76 -4.11
C GLY A 105 20.78 24.00 -3.36
N ILE A 106 21.29 23.82 -2.13
CA ILE A 106 21.87 24.90 -1.32
C ILE A 106 23.25 25.31 -1.86
N MET A 107 24.16 24.34 -2.04
CA MET A 107 25.54 24.61 -2.43
C MET A 107 25.67 25.20 -3.85
N SER A 108 24.80 24.82 -4.79
CA SER A 108 24.85 25.33 -6.17
C SER A 108 24.73 26.86 -6.27
N LYS A 109 24.02 27.51 -5.34
CA LYS A 109 23.90 28.96 -5.30
C LYS A 109 25.19 29.64 -4.81
N GLU A 110 25.84 29.08 -3.80
CA GLU A 110 27.10 29.61 -3.27
C GLU A 110 28.28 29.36 -4.23
N PHE A 111 28.32 28.20 -4.89
CA PHE A 111 29.34 27.92 -5.89
C PHE A 111 29.33 28.90 -7.07
N ARG A 112 28.16 29.32 -7.54
CA ARG A 112 28.06 30.32 -8.62
C ARG A 112 28.63 31.69 -8.21
N PHE A 113 28.48 32.08 -6.94
CA PHE A 113 29.08 33.31 -6.44
C PHE A 113 30.62 33.22 -6.42
N VAL A 114 31.16 32.08 -5.96
CA VAL A 114 32.62 31.84 -5.96
C VAL A 114 33.17 31.78 -7.38
N GLU A 115 32.45 31.19 -8.34
CA GLU A 115 32.83 31.16 -9.76
C GLU A 115 32.92 32.57 -10.36
N ILE A 116 31.94 33.43 -10.08
CA ILE A 116 31.94 34.83 -10.54
C ILE A 116 33.09 35.61 -9.92
N LEU A 117 33.32 35.47 -8.61
CA LEU A 117 34.46 36.13 -7.94
C LEU A 117 35.80 35.64 -8.49
N GLY A 118 35.95 34.32 -8.67
CA GLY A 118 37.14 33.72 -9.28
C GLY A 118 37.38 34.23 -10.69
N GLY A 119 36.33 34.35 -11.50
CA GLY A 119 36.40 34.92 -12.85
C GLY A 119 36.83 36.39 -12.85
N ILE A 120 36.26 37.22 -11.97
CA ILE A 120 36.62 38.64 -11.86
C ILE A 120 38.07 38.80 -11.38
N LEU A 121 38.48 38.07 -10.33
CA LEU A 121 39.84 38.14 -9.80
C LEU A 121 40.86 37.64 -10.82
N GLY A 122 40.57 36.51 -11.48
CA GLY A 122 41.44 35.97 -12.54
C GLY A 122 41.56 36.93 -13.72
N PHE A 123 40.47 37.59 -14.11
CA PHE A 123 40.49 38.61 -15.16
C PHE A 123 41.32 39.84 -14.76
N LEU A 124 41.14 40.35 -13.53
CA LEU A 124 41.91 41.49 -13.02
C LEU A 124 43.41 41.18 -12.92
N ILE A 125 43.78 40.02 -12.39
CA ILE A 125 45.17 39.58 -12.30
C ILE A 125 45.75 39.39 -13.72
N GLY A 126 44.99 38.79 -14.63
CA GLY A 126 45.39 38.62 -16.03
C GLY A 126 45.63 39.97 -16.74
N LEU A 127 44.76 40.95 -16.55
CA LEU A 127 44.95 42.30 -17.10
C LEU A 127 46.19 43.01 -16.53
N LEU A 128 46.40 42.91 -15.21
CA LEU A 128 47.60 43.44 -14.56
C LEU A 128 48.87 42.79 -15.12
N GLN A 129 48.85 41.47 -15.32
CA GLN A 129 49.98 40.73 -15.89
C GLN A 129 50.29 41.18 -17.33
N VAL A 130 49.27 41.37 -18.16
CA VAL A 130 49.43 41.87 -19.53
C VAL A 130 49.98 43.30 -19.55
N LEU A 131 49.46 44.20 -18.71
CA LEU A 131 49.94 45.59 -18.60
C LEU A 131 51.41 45.67 -18.19
N ILE A 132 51.81 44.89 -17.18
CA ILE A 132 53.20 44.83 -16.72
C ILE A 132 54.10 44.29 -17.84
N THR A 133 53.66 43.25 -18.55
CA THR A 133 54.43 42.65 -19.65
C THR A 133 54.61 43.61 -20.82
N LEU A 134 53.58 44.39 -21.16
CA LEU A 134 53.62 45.35 -22.27
C LEU A 134 54.45 46.60 -21.94
N SER A 135 54.46 47.04 -20.68
CA SER A 135 55.25 48.20 -20.24
C SER A 135 56.72 47.85 -19.94
N GLY A 136 57.04 46.58 -19.76
CA GLY A 136 58.38 46.07 -19.44
C GLY A 136 59.21 45.62 -20.64
N ASN A 137 58.69 45.75 -21.86
CA ASN A 137 59.37 45.46 -23.14
C ASN A 137 59.38 46.71 -24.02
#